data_AF-A0A7Y1VYA5-F1
#
_entry.id   AF-A0A7Y1VYA5-F1
#
_cell.length_a   1.000
_cell.length_b   1.000
_cell.length_c   1.000
_cell.angle_alpha   90.00
_cell.angle_beta   90.00
_cell.angle_gamma   90.00
#
_symmetry.space_group_name_H-M   'P 1'
#
loop_
_entity.id
_entity.type
_entity.pdbx_description
1 polymer ?
#
loop_
_entity_poly.entity_id
_entity_poly.type
_entity_poly.pdbx_seq_one_letter_code
_entity_poly.pdbx_strand_id
1 'polypeptide(L)'
;MSVQEYPHTVFDTTLIEKVGHIGKVLGEFLDLQTTLIQSSLEKNFGVKDADLLNNLLNAFITLEGTKRPLRKDQIMVVGMSDVQLDHCLDQLEKARILRYEDGVFELAHDTLALHISEKRSVDEVAFLEVIKMVKDRHSLYATTNTFLNNNELQLLRTYSNRLRKEKSLSPEEWDYIRKSQRTAKKRRLAIGSIVLVIFLILVGFSIYSLRQRTRAQQSEEAAVAAQLKAEETLKLFEAEQAQNAASQYAEHLAKGRALMGQSEYLLAMQEFETALEFKEDGVEAKELQVQCEQLTGQKSRFEQLITQGDNFYSQGDEFLMNALEKYQQARSLQYDNVLADSKLTTVKGKLEGAFDKFKKNGDTFFRAGGYNYALKNYEQALRIKPNDNFLRTRIAECKKKLTG
;
A
#
# COMPACT_ATOMS: atom_id res chain seq x y z
N MET A 1 84.80 -92.29 -41.39
CA MET A 1 83.79 -91.81 -40.42
C MET A 1 83.63 -90.32 -40.64
N SER A 2 82.57 -89.88 -41.29
CA SER A 2 82.22 -88.45 -41.43
C SER A 2 81.18 -88.10 -40.36
N VAL A 3 81.57 -87.22 -39.44
CA VAL A 3 80.72 -86.68 -38.37
C VAL A 3 79.78 -85.65 -38.97
N GLN A 4 78.49 -85.77 -38.68
CA GLN A 4 77.43 -84.86 -39.12
C GLN A 4 77.33 -83.72 -38.10
N GLU A 5 77.72 -82.51 -38.49
CA GLU A 5 77.56 -81.29 -37.69
C GLU A 5 76.09 -80.84 -37.68
N TYR A 6 75.55 -80.56 -36.50
CA TYR A 6 74.26 -79.89 -36.34
C TYR A 6 74.48 -78.37 -36.38
N PRO A 7 73.60 -77.60 -37.05
CA PRO A 7 73.79 -76.16 -37.17
C PRO A 7 73.66 -75.47 -35.81
N HIS A 8 74.69 -74.71 -35.44
CA HIS A 8 74.67 -73.81 -34.30
C HIS A 8 73.75 -72.62 -34.58
N THR A 9 72.76 -72.39 -33.71
CA THR A 9 71.90 -71.19 -33.79
C THR A 9 72.73 -69.96 -33.42
N VAL A 10 73.06 -69.13 -34.41
CA VAL A 10 73.75 -67.86 -34.19
C VAL A 10 72.70 -66.77 -33.96
N PHE A 11 72.77 -66.10 -32.81
CA PHE A 11 71.93 -64.94 -32.52
C PHE A 11 72.53 -63.70 -33.20
N ASP A 12 71.89 -63.21 -34.27
CA ASP A 12 72.29 -61.98 -34.98
C ASP A 12 71.26 -60.85 -34.81
N THR A 13 71.64 -59.63 -35.16
CA THR A 13 70.78 -58.44 -35.03
C THR A 13 69.54 -58.51 -35.93
N THR A 14 69.63 -59.19 -37.07
CA THR A 14 68.49 -59.48 -37.96
C THR A 14 67.47 -60.45 -37.33
N LEU A 15 67.92 -61.38 -36.49
CA LEU A 15 67.08 -62.28 -35.70
C LEU A 15 66.40 -61.50 -34.58
N ILE A 16 67.08 -60.57 -33.92
CA ILE A 16 66.50 -59.70 -32.88
C ILE A 16 65.45 -58.75 -33.47
N GLU A 17 65.67 -58.20 -34.67
CA GLU A 17 64.66 -57.39 -35.39
C GLU A 17 63.45 -58.23 -35.85
N LYS A 18 63.66 -59.50 -36.25
CA LYS A 18 62.58 -60.44 -36.61
C LYS A 18 61.77 -60.93 -35.42
N VAL A 19 62.44 -61.22 -34.31
CA VAL A 19 61.85 -61.75 -33.06
C VAL A 19 61.15 -60.63 -32.29
N GLY A 20 61.56 -59.38 -32.49
CA GLY A 20 60.93 -58.20 -31.89
C GLY A 20 61.35 -57.97 -30.43
N HIS A 21 60.80 -56.92 -29.82
CA HIS A 21 61.05 -56.62 -28.40
C HIS A 21 60.67 -57.80 -27.50
N ILE A 22 61.48 -58.07 -26.47
CA ILE A 22 61.29 -59.21 -25.56
C ILE A 22 59.88 -59.31 -24.97
N GLY A 23 59.20 -58.19 -24.78
CA GLY A 23 57.80 -58.19 -24.34
C GLY A 23 56.81 -58.78 -25.35
N LYS A 24 57.02 -58.55 -26.65
CA LYS A 24 56.20 -59.16 -27.70
C LYS A 24 56.40 -60.67 -27.75
N VAL A 25 57.64 -61.13 -27.63
CA VAL A 25 58.00 -62.56 -27.60
C VAL A 25 57.38 -63.25 -26.40
N LEU A 26 57.48 -62.65 -25.21
CA LEU A 26 56.89 -63.19 -23.99
C LEU A 26 55.36 -63.18 -24.04
N GLY A 27 54.74 -62.19 -24.70
CA GLY A 27 53.31 -62.16 -24.96
C GLY A 27 52.85 -63.27 -25.89
N GLU A 28 53.50 -63.44 -27.04
CA GLU A 28 53.20 -64.53 -27.99
C GLU A 28 53.43 -65.91 -27.36
N PHE A 29 54.47 -66.04 -26.53
CA PHE A 29 54.71 -67.24 -25.72
C PHE A 29 53.57 -67.51 -24.74
N LEU A 30 53.15 -66.49 -23.99
CA LEU A 30 52.06 -66.60 -23.04
C LEU A 30 50.76 -67.04 -23.74
N ASP A 31 50.46 -66.46 -24.90
CA ASP A 31 49.25 -66.77 -25.67
C ASP A 31 49.22 -68.21 -26.15
N LEU A 32 50.36 -68.68 -26.65
CA LEU A 32 50.51 -70.07 -27.08
C LEU A 32 50.29 -71.03 -25.91
N GLN A 33 50.95 -70.77 -24.77
CA GLN A 33 50.84 -71.63 -23.59
C GLN A 33 49.41 -71.60 -23.02
N THR A 34 48.80 -70.43 -22.88
CA THR A 34 47.41 -70.28 -22.42
C THR A 34 46.44 -71.05 -23.32
N THR A 35 46.64 -71.03 -24.64
CA THR A 35 45.82 -71.80 -25.59
C THR A 35 45.95 -73.31 -25.37
N LEU A 36 47.17 -73.80 -25.15
CA LEU A 36 47.44 -75.22 -24.88
C LEU A 36 46.82 -75.67 -23.54
N ILE A 37 46.95 -74.86 -22.49
CA ILE A 37 46.41 -75.16 -21.16
C ILE A 37 44.87 -75.11 -21.20
N GLN A 38 44.27 -74.14 -21.89
CA GLN A 38 42.83 -74.06 -22.07
C GLN A 38 42.29 -75.29 -22.82
N SER A 39 42.96 -75.73 -23.88
CA SER A 39 42.62 -76.97 -24.60
C SER A 39 42.71 -78.20 -23.69
N SER A 40 43.68 -78.22 -22.76
CA SER A 40 43.77 -79.27 -21.74
C SER A 40 42.61 -79.24 -20.75
N LEU A 41 42.11 -78.06 -20.37
CA LEU A 41 40.96 -77.91 -19.48
C LEU A 41 39.66 -78.39 -20.15
N GLU A 42 39.47 -78.04 -21.42
CA GLU A 42 38.35 -78.53 -22.22
C GLU A 42 38.34 -80.05 -22.31
N LYS A 43 39.49 -80.66 -22.65
CA LYS A 43 39.61 -82.10 -22.84
C LYS A 43 39.48 -82.90 -21.54
N ASN A 44 40.11 -82.46 -20.46
CA ASN A 44 40.21 -83.24 -19.22
C ASN A 44 39.06 -82.97 -18.24
N PHE A 45 38.45 -81.78 -18.31
CA PHE A 45 37.45 -81.34 -17.33
C PHE A 45 36.16 -80.82 -17.97
N GLY A 46 36.03 -80.80 -19.30
CA GLY A 46 34.81 -80.37 -20.01
C GLY A 46 34.50 -78.88 -19.85
N VAL A 47 35.49 -78.06 -19.46
CA VAL A 47 35.33 -76.61 -19.28
C VAL A 47 35.13 -75.96 -20.64
N LYS A 48 33.98 -75.32 -20.87
CA LYS A 48 33.67 -74.60 -22.13
C LYS A 48 33.87 -73.08 -22.06
N ASP A 49 34.18 -72.58 -20.87
CA ASP A 49 34.42 -71.16 -20.65
C ASP A 49 35.86 -70.83 -21.08
N ALA A 50 35.98 -70.15 -22.22
CA ALA A 50 37.26 -69.76 -22.82
C ALA A 50 38.02 -68.72 -21.97
N ASP A 51 37.32 -68.02 -21.07
CA ASP A 51 37.91 -66.97 -20.24
C ASP A 51 38.37 -67.49 -18.88
N LEU A 52 38.09 -68.76 -18.53
CA LEU A 52 38.34 -69.29 -17.19
C LEU A 52 39.83 -69.24 -16.80
N LEU A 53 40.72 -69.58 -17.73
CA LEU A 53 42.17 -69.49 -17.51
C LEU A 53 42.66 -68.04 -17.46
N ASN A 54 42.09 -67.15 -18.29
CA ASN A 54 42.41 -65.72 -18.24
C ASN A 54 41.96 -65.08 -16.92
N ASN A 55 40.83 -65.50 -16.36
CA ASN A 55 40.36 -65.06 -15.05
C ASN A 55 41.31 -65.51 -13.92
N LEU A 56 41.88 -66.71 -14.03
CA LEU A 56 42.92 -67.18 -13.11
C LEU A 56 44.21 -66.34 -13.23
N LEU A 57 44.70 -66.10 -14.45
CA LEU A 57 45.88 -65.27 -14.68
C LEU A 57 45.68 -63.84 -14.16
N ASN A 58 44.48 -63.28 -14.32
CA ASN A 58 44.11 -61.97 -13.78
C ASN A 58 44.20 -61.88 -12.25
N ALA A 59 44.06 -62.99 -11.51
CA ALA A 59 44.20 -62.98 -10.05
C ALA A 59 45.62 -62.62 -9.61
N PHE A 60 46.63 -62.96 -10.42
CA PHE A 60 48.06 -62.74 -10.16
C PHE A 60 48.58 -61.37 -10.59
N ILE A 61 47.70 -60.45 -10.99
CA ILE A 61 48.12 -59.11 -11.41
C ILE A 61 47.29 -58.01 -10.75
N THR A 62 47.92 -56.85 -10.57
CA THR A 62 47.26 -55.64 -10.11
C THR A 62 46.45 -54.98 -11.22
N LEU A 63 45.70 -53.93 -10.90
CA LEU A 63 45.03 -53.12 -11.92
C LEU A 63 46.06 -52.49 -12.87
N GLU A 64 47.21 -52.09 -12.34
CA GLU A 64 48.31 -51.45 -13.03
C GLU A 64 49.15 -52.42 -13.89
N GLY A 65 48.87 -53.72 -13.86
CA GLY A 65 49.60 -54.73 -14.63
C GLY A 65 50.93 -55.14 -14.01
N THR A 66 51.08 -54.99 -12.69
CA THR A 66 52.23 -55.54 -11.94
C THR A 66 51.88 -56.90 -11.36
N LYS A 67 52.88 -57.77 -11.21
CA LYS A 67 52.66 -59.10 -10.62
C LYS A 67 52.23 -58.98 -9.15
N ARG A 68 51.45 -59.97 -8.71
CA ARG A 68 50.93 -60.07 -7.35
C ARG A 68 51.10 -61.50 -6.85
N PRO A 69 51.84 -61.72 -5.76
CA PRO A 69 51.96 -63.03 -5.16
C PRO A 69 50.67 -63.40 -4.40
N LEU A 70 50.22 -64.65 -4.55
CA LEU A 70 49.03 -65.18 -3.87
C LEU A 70 49.30 -66.58 -3.34
N ARG A 71 48.84 -66.86 -2.12
CA ARG A 71 48.73 -68.23 -1.63
C ARG A 71 47.54 -68.93 -2.30
N LYS A 72 47.56 -70.26 -2.38
CA LYS A 72 46.49 -71.05 -3.00
C LYS A 72 45.10 -70.76 -2.39
N ASP A 73 45.02 -70.58 -1.07
CA ASP A 73 43.78 -70.27 -0.34
C ASP A 73 43.21 -68.88 -0.66
N GLN A 74 44.02 -68.00 -1.25
CA GLN A 74 43.62 -66.64 -1.65
C GLN A 74 43.19 -66.55 -3.12
N ILE A 75 43.42 -67.59 -3.92
CA ILE A 75 43.05 -67.62 -5.33
C ILE A 75 41.59 -68.00 -5.44
N MET A 76 40.76 -67.04 -5.85
CA MET A 76 39.32 -67.21 -5.98
C MET A 76 38.90 -66.92 -7.42
N VAL A 77 38.66 -67.97 -8.21
CA VAL A 77 38.18 -67.85 -9.59
C VAL A 77 36.78 -68.42 -9.69
N VAL A 78 35.81 -67.56 -10.01
CA VAL A 78 34.40 -67.97 -10.13
C VAL A 78 34.25 -68.98 -11.26
N GLY A 79 33.64 -70.13 -10.97
CA GLY A 79 33.40 -71.19 -11.97
C GLY A 79 34.53 -72.20 -12.12
N MET A 80 35.63 -72.06 -11.36
CA MET A 80 36.73 -73.03 -11.32
C MET A 80 36.63 -73.90 -10.06
N SER A 81 36.69 -75.23 -10.22
CA SER A 81 36.77 -76.17 -9.09
C SER A 81 38.22 -76.29 -8.58
N ASP A 82 38.40 -76.73 -7.33
CA ASP A 82 39.74 -76.91 -6.74
C ASP A 82 40.64 -77.85 -7.58
N VAL A 83 40.05 -78.88 -8.18
CA VAL A 83 40.79 -79.82 -9.04
C VAL A 83 41.24 -79.16 -10.34
N GLN A 84 40.38 -78.32 -10.94
CA GLN A 84 40.74 -77.54 -12.14
C GLN A 84 41.81 -76.50 -11.82
N LEU A 85 41.70 -75.85 -10.65
CA LEU A 85 42.69 -74.89 -10.17
C LEU A 85 44.06 -75.54 -9.98
N ASP A 86 44.13 -76.70 -9.32
CA ASP A 86 45.36 -77.45 -9.13
C ASP A 86 46.02 -77.85 -10.45
N HIS A 87 45.21 -78.34 -11.40
CA HIS A 87 45.69 -78.64 -12.75
C HIS A 87 46.27 -77.39 -13.43
N CYS A 88 45.57 -76.25 -13.37
CA CYS A 88 46.05 -75.00 -13.98
C CYS A 88 47.35 -74.52 -13.36
N LEU A 89 47.46 -74.52 -12.02
CA LEU A 89 48.66 -74.06 -11.33
C LEU A 89 49.88 -74.91 -11.69
N ASP A 90 49.75 -76.25 -11.71
CA ASP A 90 50.81 -77.17 -12.13
C ASP A 90 51.23 -76.94 -13.60
N GLN A 91 50.28 -76.76 -14.51
CA GLN A 91 50.60 -76.52 -15.91
C GLN A 91 51.25 -75.15 -16.14
N LEU A 92 50.78 -74.10 -15.45
CA LEU A 92 51.35 -72.76 -15.53
C LEU A 92 52.76 -72.71 -14.93
N GLU A 93 53.04 -73.47 -13.87
CA GLU A 93 54.38 -73.62 -13.30
C GLU A 93 55.32 -74.38 -14.25
N LYS A 94 54.87 -75.51 -14.82
CA LYS A 94 55.63 -76.28 -15.83
C LYS A 94 55.94 -75.46 -17.09
N ALA A 95 55.00 -74.61 -17.50
CA ALA A 95 55.18 -73.65 -18.60
C ALA A 95 56.07 -72.45 -18.21
N ARG A 96 56.57 -72.37 -16.97
CA ARG A 96 57.36 -71.25 -16.43
C ARG A 96 56.66 -69.89 -16.50
N ILE A 97 55.32 -69.90 -16.49
CA ILE A 97 54.49 -68.69 -16.40
C ILE A 97 54.31 -68.28 -14.94
N LEU A 98 54.05 -69.26 -14.07
CA LEU A 98 54.03 -69.08 -12.62
C LEU A 98 55.31 -69.63 -11.98
N ARG A 99 55.65 -69.10 -10.80
CA ARG A 99 56.65 -69.63 -9.89
C ARG A 99 56.00 -69.86 -8.53
N TYR A 100 56.38 -70.96 -7.88
CA TYR A 100 55.96 -71.26 -6.52
C TYR A 100 57.18 -71.19 -5.59
N GLU A 101 57.23 -70.14 -4.78
CA GLU A 101 58.31 -69.88 -3.82
C GLU A 101 57.68 -69.45 -2.49
N ASP A 102 58.21 -69.93 -1.37
CA ASP A 102 57.77 -69.56 -0.01
C ASP A 102 56.25 -69.65 0.25
N GLY A 103 55.60 -70.63 -0.38
CA GLY A 103 54.17 -70.88 -0.21
C GLY A 103 53.24 -69.96 -1.01
N VAL A 104 53.78 -69.13 -1.89
CA VAL A 104 53.02 -68.25 -2.78
C VAL A 104 53.29 -68.55 -4.26
N PHE A 105 52.24 -68.44 -5.07
CA PHE A 105 52.31 -68.42 -6.52
C PHE A 105 52.42 -66.98 -7.01
N GLU A 106 53.32 -66.70 -7.93
CA GLU A 106 53.49 -65.39 -8.58
C GLU A 106 53.85 -65.58 -10.06
N LEU A 107 53.53 -64.60 -10.91
CA LEU A 107 54.01 -64.58 -12.28
C LEU A 107 55.54 -64.48 -12.34
N ALA A 108 56.14 -65.21 -13.28
CA ALA A 108 57.59 -65.27 -13.45
C ALA A 108 58.22 -63.92 -13.85
N HIS A 109 57.47 -63.04 -14.51
CA HIS A 109 57.95 -61.74 -15.01
C HIS A 109 56.85 -60.66 -15.00
N ASP A 110 57.23 -59.41 -14.71
CA ASP A 110 56.33 -58.25 -14.82
C ASP A 110 55.86 -58.00 -16.26
N THR A 111 56.65 -58.36 -17.27
CA THR A 111 56.25 -58.25 -18.67
C THR A 111 55.06 -59.15 -19.02
N LEU A 112 54.95 -60.31 -18.38
CA LEU A 112 53.76 -61.16 -18.50
C LEU A 112 52.56 -60.50 -17.83
N ALA A 113 52.76 -59.89 -16.66
CA ALA A 113 51.72 -59.18 -15.94
C ALA A 113 51.14 -58.01 -16.74
N LEU A 114 52.01 -57.24 -17.40
CA LEU A 114 51.63 -56.15 -18.29
C LEU A 114 50.84 -56.67 -19.50
N HIS A 115 51.29 -57.75 -20.13
CA HIS A 115 50.59 -58.30 -21.29
C HIS A 115 49.19 -58.85 -20.94
N ILE A 116 49.05 -59.47 -19.75
CA ILE A 116 47.74 -59.93 -19.24
C ILE A 116 46.82 -58.73 -18.98
N SER A 117 47.34 -57.62 -18.43
CA SER A 117 46.52 -56.43 -18.15
C SER A 117 46.08 -55.70 -19.42
N GLU A 118 46.92 -55.65 -20.46
CA GLU A 118 46.60 -55.05 -21.77
C GLU A 118 45.43 -55.74 -22.48
N LYS A 119 45.18 -57.01 -22.17
CA LYS A 119 44.09 -57.80 -22.75
C LYS A 119 42.74 -57.62 -22.06
N ARG A 120 42.68 -56.88 -20.96
CA ARG A 120 41.44 -56.62 -20.24
C ARG A 120 40.49 -55.78 -21.10
N SER A 121 39.20 -56.12 -21.05
CA SER A 121 38.17 -55.29 -21.68
C SER A 121 38.05 -53.95 -20.94
N VAL A 122 37.48 -52.95 -21.63
CA VAL A 122 37.19 -51.65 -21.01
C VAL A 122 36.26 -51.78 -19.80
N ASP A 123 35.27 -52.68 -19.86
CA ASP A 123 34.38 -52.95 -18.73
C ASP A 123 35.11 -53.59 -17.54
N GLU A 124 36.08 -54.48 -17.81
CA GLU A 124 36.90 -55.11 -16.78
C GLU A 124 37.77 -54.10 -16.05
N VAL A 125 38.44 -53.22 -16.80
CA VAL A 125 39.24 -52.13 -16.23
C VAL A 125 38.36 -51.24 -15.36
N ALA A 126 37.19 -50.82 -15.86
CA ALA A 126 36.25 -50.00 -15.10
C ALA A 126 35.74 -50.70 -13.82
N PHE A 127 35.46 -52.01 -13.89
CA PHE A 127 35.06 -52.80 -12.73
C PHE A 127 36.14 -52.84 -11.64
N LEU A 128 37.40 -53.08 -12.03
CA LEU A 128 38.54 -53.10 -11.11
C LEU A 128 38.84 -51.71 -10.53
N GLU A 129 38.69 -50.65 -11.32
CA GLU A 129 38.79 -49.26 -10.85
C GLU A 129 37.75 -48.96 -9.76
N VAL A 130 36.53 -49.47 -9.92
CA VAL A 130 35.47 -49.32 -8.90
C VAL A 130 35.82 -50.06 -7.62
N ILE A 131 36.38 -51.27 -7.70
CA ILE A 131 36.86 -52.02 -6.54
C ILE A 131 37.97 -51.23 -5.83
N LYS A 132 38.99 -50.79 -6.58
CA LYS A 132 40.11 -50.01 -6.06
C LYS A 132 39.62 -48.73 -5.37
N MET A 133 38.75 -47.97 -6.04
CA MET A 133 38.13 -46.77 -5.48
C MET A 133 37.45 -47.03 -4.13
N VAL A 134 36.65 -48.10 -4.01
CA VAL A 134 36.00 -48.43 -2.72
C VAL A 134 37.03 -48.73 -1.64
N LYS A 135 38.05 -49.51 -1.96
CA LYS A 135 39.08 -49.91 -1.01
C LYS A 135 39.92 -48.73 -0.54
N ASP A 136 40.33 -47.87 -1.45
CA ASP A 136 41.08 -46.65 -1.16
C ASP A 136 40.24 -45.68 -0.30
N ARG A 137 38.94 -45.56 -0.59
CA ARG A 137 38.03 -44.73 0.20
C ARG A 137 37.77 -45.31 1.59
N HIS A 138 37.62 -46.64 1.70
CA HIS A 138 37.44 -47.32 2.97
C HIS A 138 38.69 -47.22 3.84
N SER A 139 39.88 -47.40 3.29
CA SER A 139 41.14 -47.30 4.04
C SER A 139 41.37 -45.89 4.59
N LEU A 140 41.04 -44.86 3.80
CA LEU A 140 41.13 -43.46 4.22
C LEU A 140 39.98 -43.01 5.12
N TYR A 141 38.89 -43.77 5.24
CA TYR A 141 37.73 -43.36 6.03
C TYR A 141 38.06 -43.17 7.51
N ALA A 142 38.94 -44.00 8.08
CA ALA A 142 39.32 -43.92 9.49
C ALA A 142 39.95 -42.57 9.85
N THR A 143 40.68 -41.94 8.93
CA THR A 143 41.38 -40.66 9.15
C THR A 143 40.58 -39.47 8.62
N THR A 144 39.97 -39.61 7.45
CA THR A 144 39.26 -38.51 6.78
C THR A 144 37.82 -38.36 7.22
N ASN A 145 37.21 -39.43 7.75
CA ASN A 145 35.78 -39.54 8.01
C ASN A 145 34.91 -39.19 6.79
N THR A 146 35.43 -39.42 5.57
CA THR A 146 34.73 -39.11 4.31
C THR A 146 34.03 -40.33 3.75
N PHE A 147 32.76 -40.15 3.37
CA PHE A 147 31.96 -41.17 2.70
C PHE A 147 32.03 -41.02 1.19
N LEU A 148 31.66 -42.10 0.48
CA LEU A 148 31.51 -42.06 -0.98
C LEU A 148 30.52 -40.97 -1.39
N ASN A 149 30.88 -40.21 -2.41
CA ASN A 149 30.04 -39.16 -2.97
C ASN A 149 28.95 -39.74 -3.89
N ASN A 150 28.04 -38.89 -4.38
CA ASN A 150 26.90 -39.34 -5.18
C ASN A 150 27.31 -40.00 -6.51
N ASN A 151 28.38 -39.52 -7.16
CA ASN A 151 28.85 -40.05 -8.43
C ASN A 151 29.50 -41.43 -8.22
N GLU A 152 30.33 -41.57 -7.19
CA GLU A 152 30.94 -42.85 -6.80
C GLU A 152 29.87 -43.88 -6.42
N LEU A 153 28.84 -43.49 -5.67
CA LEU A 153 27.71 -44.34 -5.33
C LEU A 153 26.87 -44.74 -6.55
N GLN A 154 26.78 -43.89 -7.57
CA GLN A 154 26.09 -44.21 -8.82
C GLN A 154 26.88 -45.22 -9.63
N LEU A 155 28.19 -45.02 -9.78
CA LEU A 155 29.08 -45.95 -10.47
C LEU A 155 29.06 -47.35 -9.82
N LEU A 156 29.03 -47.40 -8.49
CA LEU A 156 28.90 -48.66 -7.75
C LEU A 156 27.59 -49.40 -8.01
N ARG A 157 26.51 -48.71 -8.35
CA ARG A 157 25.23 -49.38 -8.66
C ARG A 157 25.35 -50.20 -9.94
N THR A 158 26.06 -49.69 -10.94
CA THR A 158 26.31 -50.36 -12.22
C THR A 158 26.93 -51.74 -12.01
N TYR A 159 27.91 -51.84 -11.11
CA TYR A 159 28.66 -53.09 -10.85
C TYR A 159 28.20 -53.87 -9.61
N SER A 160 27.14 -53.43 -8.92
CA SER A 160 26.74 -53.96 -7.60
C SER A 160 26.46 -55.47 -7.58
N ASN A 161 25.84 -56.00 -8.64
CA ASN A 161 25.56 -57.43 -8.75
C ASN A 161 26.84 -58.25 -8.96
N ARG A 162 27.74 -57.73 -9.81
CA ARG A 162 29.02 -58.35 -10.11
C ARG A 162 29.94 -58.40 -8.88
N LEU A 163 30.05 -57.28 -8.17
CA LEU A 163 30.81 -57.17 -6.91
C LEU A 163 30.38 -58.21 -5.86
N ARG A 164 29.07 -58.51 -5.78
CA ARG A 164 28.54 -59.54 -4.85
C ARG A 164 28.85 -60.94 -5.33
N LYS A 165 28.66 -61.22 -6.62
CA LYS A 165 28.90 -62.55 -7.22
C LYS A 165 30.37 -62.96 -7.09
N GLU A 166 31.29 -62.03 -7.35
CA GLU A 166 32.73 -62.26 -7.32
C GLU A 166 33.37 -62.06 -5.95
N LYS A 167 32.57 -61.69 -4.92
CA LYS A 167 33.06 -61.44 -3.54
C LYS A 167 34.25 -60.47 -3.50
N SER A 168 34.27 -59.48 -4.38
CA SER A 168 35.41 -58.58 -4.60
C SER A 168 35.69 -57.61 -3.42
N LEU A 169 34.72 -57.49 -2.51
CA LEU A 169 34.72 -56.59 -1.36
C LEU A 169 34.47 -57.33 -0.03
N SER A 170 35.12 -56.87 1.04
CA SER A 170 34.97 -57.39 2.40
C SER A 170 33.64 -56.96 3.06
N PRO A 171 33.20 -57.65 4.13
CA PRO A 171 32.01 -57.23 4.90
C PRO A 171 32.11 -55.79 5.44
N GLU A 172 33.31 -55.34 5.81
CA GLU A 172 33.57 -53.99 6.31
C GLU A 172 33.42 -52.94 5.19
N GLU A 173 33.94 -53.23 4.00
CA GLU A 173 33.79 -52.38 2.81
C GLU A 173 32.31 -52.26 2.40
N TRP A 174 31.55 -53.36 2.46
CA TRP A 174 30.10 -53.32 2.25
C TRP A 174 29.38 -52.50 3.32
N ASP A 175 29.82 -52.56 4.58
CA ASP A 175 29.27 -51.71 5.64
C ASP A 175 29.55 -50.22 5.40
N TYR A 176 30.76 -49.88 4.98
CA TYR A 176 31.13 -48.53 4.57
C TYR A 176 30.27 -48.01 3.41
N ILE A 177 30.00 -48.83 2.39
CA ILE A 177 29.08 -48.47 1.30
C ILE A 177 27.67 -48.22 1.85
N ARG A 178 27.14 -49.09 2.73
CA ARG A 178 25.80 -48.91 3.32
C ARG A 178 25.71 -47.62 4.15
N LYS A 179 26.74 -47.31 4.94
CA LYS A 179 26.84 -46.06 5.70
C LYS A 179 26.87 -44.85 4.74
N SER A 180 27.69 -44.90 3.70
CA SER A 180 27.76 -43.85 2.67
C SER A 180 26.40 -43.58 2.01
N GLN A 181 25.68 -44.64 1.62
CA GLN A 181 24.34 -44.53 1.04
C GLN A 181 23.32 -43.90 2.00
N ARG A 182 23.35 -44.29 3.28
CA ARG A 182 22.47 -43.71 4.32
C ARG A 182 22.77 -42.24 4.54
N THR A 183 24.05 -41.86 4.62
CA THR A 183 24.49 -40.47 4.77
C THR A 183 24.07 -39.62 3.57
N ALA A 184 24.27 -40.12 2.34
CA ALA A 184 23.83 -39.45 1.12
C ALA A 184 22.30 -39.26 1.09
N LYS A 185 21.52 -40.27 1.48
CA LYS A 185 20.05 -40.18 1.58
C LYS A 185 19.61 -39.14 2.62
N LYS A 186 20.22 -39.13 3.81
CA LYS A 186 19.94 -38.13 4.86
C LYS A 186 20.26 -36.71 4.38
N ARG A 187 21.42 -36.50 3.74
CA ARG A 187 21.80 -35.20 3.17
C ARG A 187 20.82 -34.73 2.11
N ARG A 188 20.38 -35.61 1.20
CA ARG A 188 19.38 -35.28 0.18
C ARG A 188 18.05 -34.87 0.78
N LEU A 189 17.58 -35.59 1.81
CA LEU A 189 16.35 -35.24 2.53
C LEU A 189 16.49 -33.90 3.26
N ALA A 190 17.62 -33.65 3.92
CA ALA A 190 17.89 -32.38 4.61
C ALA A 190 17.91 -31.18 3.66
N ILE A 191 18.57 -31.30 2.50
CA ILE A 191 18.55 -30.25 1.47
C ILE A 191 17.12 -30.05 0.96
N GLY A 192 16.39 -31.14 0.67
CA GLY A 192 15.00 -31.07 0.23
C GLY A 192 14.08 -30.38 1.25
N SER A 193 14.26 -30.64 2.56
CA SER A 193 13.49 -29.96 3.60
C SER A 193 13.83 -28.48 3.70
N ILE A 194 15.10 -28.08 3.55
CA ILE A 194 15.50 -26.67 3.56
C ILE A 194 14.87 -25.93 2.38
N VAL A 195 14.95 -26.51 1.17
CA VAL A 195 14.32 -25.93 -0.03
C VAL A 195 12.81 -25.81 0.14
N LEU A 196 12.15 -26.83 0.71
CA LEU A 196 10.72 -26.77 1.01
C LEU A 196 10.37 -25.65 2.00
N VAL A 197 11.15 -25.48 3.07
CA VAL A 197 10.95 -24.40 4.05
C VAL A 197 11.12 -23.03 3.38
N ILE A 198 12.17 -22.83 2.58
CA ILE A 198 12.39 -21.58 1.83
C ILE A 198 11.21 -21.32 0.89
N PHE A 199 10.74 -22.34 0.18
CA PHE A 199 9.58 -22.22 -0.71
C PHE A 199 8.31 -21.82 0.06
N LEU A 200 8.04 -22.43 1.22
CA LEU A 200 6.90 -22.08 2.07
C LEU A 200 6.99 -20.64 2.60
N ILE A 201 8.19 -20.17 2.96
CA ILE A 201 8.42 -18.78 3.37
C ILE A 201 8.12 -17.83 2.22
N LEU A 202 8.59 -18.13 1.00
CA LEU A 202 8.33 -17.30 -0.19
C LEU A 202 6.84 -17.27 -0.55
N VAL A 203 6.14 -18.41 -0.46
CA VAL A 203 4.69 -18.49 -0.66
C VAL A 203 3.96 -17.68 0.42
N GLY A 204 4.34 -17.83 1.69
CA GLY A 204 3.79 -17.05 2.80
C GLY A 204 3.99 -15.54 2.62
N PHE A 205 5.18 -15.12 2.20
CA PHE A 205 5.50 -13.73 1.89
C PHE A 205 4.69 -13.22 0.69
N SER A 206 4.51 -14.03 -0.36
CA SER A 206 3.67 -13.71 -1.52
C SER A 206 2.20 -13.50 -1.11
N ILE A 207 1.64 -14.41 -0.30
CA ILE A 207 0.27 -14.27 0.24
C ILE A 207 0.14 -13.04 1.14
N TYR A 208 1.12 -12.80 2.02
CA TYR A 208 1.17 -11.62 2.88
C TYR A 208 1.18 -10.32 2.06
N SER A 209 2.05 -10.24 1.06
CA SER A 209 2.18 -9.11 0.12
C SER A 209 0.86 -8.84 -0.62
N LEU A 210 0.21 -9.88 -1.15
CA LEU A 210 -1.08 -9.74 -1.82
C LEU A 210 -2.17 -9.22 -0.88
N ARG A 211 -2.27 -9.79 0.34
CA ARG A 211 -3.22 -9.30 1.35
C ARG A 211 -2.96 -7.85 1.76
N GLN A 212 -1.69 -7.45 1.85
CA GLN A 212 -1.32 -6.07 2.17
C GLN A 212 -1.80 -5.11 1.07
N ARG A 213 -1.63 -5.48 -0.21
CA ARG A 213 -2.13 -4.69 -1.35
C ARG A 213 -3.65 -4.52 -1.32
N THR A 214 -4.40 -5.61 -1.09
CA THR A 214 -5.87 -5.54 -1.01
C THR A 214 -6.34 -4.68 0.16
N ARG A 215 -5.70 -4.77 1.33
CA ARG A 215 -6.01 -3.91 2.48
C ARG A 215 -5.74 -2.44 2.19
N ALA A 216 -4.64 -2.14 1.50
CA ALA A 216 -4.32 -0.76 1.10
C ALA A 216 -5.39 -0.20 0.16
N GLN A 217 -5.82 -0.96 -0.86
CA GLN A 217 -6.89 -0.56 -1.77
C GLN A 217 -8.21 -0.32 -1.04
N GLN A 218 -8.62 -1.23 -0.15
CA GLN A 218 -9.83 -1.07 0.65
C GLN A 218 -9.76 0.16 1.57
N SER A 219 -8.59 0.45 2.14
CA SER A 219 -8.41 1.64 2.98
C SER A 219 -8.47 2.94 2.18
N GLU A 220 -7.96 2.94 0.94
CA GLU A 220 -8.03 4.08 0.03
C GLU A 220 -9.47 4.33 -0.41
N GLU A 221 -10.19 3.29 -0.85
CA GLU A 221 -11.61 3.37 -1.18
C GLU A 221 -12.45 3.86 0.01
N ALA A 222 -12.20 3.34 1.22
CA ALA A 222 -12.88 3.78 2.42
C ALA A 222 -12.58 5.25 2.78
N ALA A 223 -11.34 5.72 2.57
CA ALA A 223 -10.96 7.11 2.80
C ALA A 223 -11.65 8.05 1.80
N VAL A 224 -11.68 7.70 0.52
CA VAL A 224 -12.41 8.47 -0.52
C VAL A 224 -13.90 8.50 -0.21
N ALA A 225 -14.51 7.36 0.15
CA ALA A 225 -15.92 7.30 0.53
C ALA A 225 -16.22 8.15 1.77
N ALA A 226 -15.35 8.12 2.77
CA ALA A 226 -15.48 8.96 3.97
C ALA A 226 -15.36 10.45 3.63
N GLN A 227 -14.45 10.83 2.73
CA GLN A 227 -14.27 12.20 2.27
C GLN A 227 -15.49 12.70 1.48
N LEU A 228 -16.00 11.91 0.54
CA LEU A 228 -17.21 12.25 -0.22
C LEU A 228 -18.42 12.41 0.71
N LYS A 229 -18.57 11.51 1.68
CA LYS A 229 -19.63 11.61 2.69
C LYS A 229 -19.47 12.86 3.55
N ALA A 230 -18.26 13.20 3.97
CA ALA A 230 -17.99 14.41 4.73
C ALA A 230 -18.33 15.68 3.93
N GLU A 231 -17.96 15.74 2.65
CA GLU A 231 -18.29 16.85 1.75
C GLU A 231 -19.81 16.98 1.54
N GLU A 232 -20.51 15.87 1.34
CA GLU A 232 -21.98 15.85 1.22
C GLU A 232 -22.65 16.33 2.51
N THR A 233 -22.18 15.89 3.68
CA THR A 233 -22.71 16.38 4.96
C THR A 233 -22.44 17.86 5.19
N LEU A 234 -21.30 18.37 4.74
CA LEU A 234 -20.99 19.80 4.83
C LEU A 234 -21.92 20.61 3.94
N LYS A 235 -22.15 20.19 2.70
CA LYS A 235 -23.10 20.83 1.77
C LYS A 235 -24.53 20.85 2.32
N LEU A 236 -24.97 19.75 2.92
CA LEU A 236 -26.29 19.67 3.56
C LEU A 236 -26.40 20.62 4.77
N PHE A 237 -25.35 20.68 5.60
CA PHE A 237 -25.31 21.59 6.74
C PHE A 237 -25.30 23.07 6.31
N GLU A 238 -24.52 23.43 5.29
CA GLU A 238 -24.50 24.78 4.73
C GLU A 238 -25.87 25.16 4.13
N ALA A 239 -26.53 24.23 3.42
CA ALA A 239 -27.86 24.45 2.88
C ALA A 239 -28.91 24.64 3.99
N GLU A 240 -28.82 23.86 5.08
CA GLU A 240 -29.71 24.01 6.24
C GLU A 240 -29.49 25.35 6.95
N GLN A 241 -28.23 25.77 7.14
CA GLN A 241 -27.91 27.09 7.70
C GLN A 241 -28.42 28.23 6.83
N ALA A 242 -28.22 28.15 5.50
CA ALA A 242 -28.72 29.16 4.57
C ALA A 242 -30.25 29.21 4.55
N GLN A 243 -30.92 28.06 4.62
CA GLN A 243 -32.38 27.99 4.72
C GLN A 243 -32.89 28.59 6.04
N ASN A 244 -32.25 28.28 7.17
CA ASN A 244 -32.60 28.84 8.47
C ASN A 244 -32.40 30.37 8.48
N ALA A 245 -31.26 30.87 7.99
CA ALA A 245 -31.01 32.31 7.86
C ALA A 245 -32.06 32.99 6.97
N ALA A 246 -32.42 32.39 5.84
CA ALA A 246 -33.47 32.92 4.96
C ALA A 246 -34.85 32.94 5.64
N SER A 247 -35.18 31.92 6.44
CA SER A 247 -36.43 31.86 7.22
C SER A 247 -36.47 32.95 8.29
N GLN A 248 -35.38 33.11 9.05
CA GLN A 248 -35.27 34.13 10.09
C GLN A 248 -35.35 35.54 9.51
N TYR A 249 -34.64 35.79 8.40
CA TYR A 249 -34.75 37.05 7.66
C TYR A 249 -36.20 37.34 7.27
N ALA A 250 -36.90 36.37 6.67
CA ALA A 250 -38.28 36.54 6.24
C ALA A 250 -39.25 36.78 7.41
N GLU A 251 -39.04 36.10 8.54
CA GLU A 251 -39.84 36.26 9.75
C GLU A 251 -39.69 37.67 10.34
N HIS A 252 -38.46 38.12 10.55
CA HIS A 252 -38.19 39.44 11.11
C HIS A 252 -38.61 40.57 10.17
N LEU A 253 -38.42 40.39 8.85
CA LEU A 253 -38.96 41.32 7.86
C LEU A 253 -40.49 41.44 7.93
N ALA A 254 -41.20 40.32 8.11
CA ALA A 254 -42.65 40.32 8.25
C ALA A 254 -43.11 41.00 9.56
N LYS A 255 -42.42 40.74 10.69
CA LYS A 255 -42.67 41.41 11.98
C LYS A 255 -42.45 42.92 11.88
N GLY A 256 -41.34 43.35 11.28
CA GLY A 256 -41.05 44.76 11.05
C GLY A 256 -42.12 45.46 10.23
N ARG A 257 -42.58 44.84 9.12
CA ARG A 257 -43.70 45.37 8.31
C ARG A 257 -45.00 45.49 9.11
N ALA A 258 -45.30 44.49 9.96
CA ALA A 258 -46.50 44.51 10.79
C ALA A 258 -46.47 45.65 11.83
N LEU A 259 -45.34 45.87 12.49
CA LEU A 259 -45.13 46.97 13.45
C LEU A 259 -45.17 48.34 12.77
N MET A 260 -44.57 48.45 11.59
CA MET A 260 -44.64 49.66 10.78
C MET A 260 -46.09 50.01 10.41
N GLY A 261 -46.91 49.02 10.05
CA GLY A 261 -48.35 49.18 9.82
C GLY A 261 -49.13 49.64 11.06
N GLN A 262 -48.61 49.37 12.26
CA GLN A 262 -49.15 49.83 13.54
C GLN A 262 -48.60 51.21 13.98
N SER A 263 -47.77 51.86 13.15
CA SER A 263 -47.06 53.10 13.48
C SER A 263 -46.06 52.99 14.64
N GLU A 264 -45.63 51.76 14.96
CA GLU A 264 -44.61 51.44 15.97
C GLU A 264 -43.21 51.41 15.33
N TYR A 265 -42.79 52.55 14.79
CA TYR A 265 -41.62 52.65 13.89
C TYR A 265 -40.30 52.25 14.55
N LEU A 266 -40.09 52.56 15.83
CA LEU A 266 -38.85 52.19 16.54
C LEU A 266 -38.73 50.67 16.70
N LEU A 267 -39.83 49.99 17.03
CA LEU A 267 -39.86 48.53 17.13
C LEU A 267 -39.72 47.89 15.74
N ALA A 268 -40.32 48.49 14.71
CA ALA A 268 -40.15 48.04 13.33
C ALA A 268 -38.68 48.12 12.88
N MET A 269 -37.98 49.22 13.20
CA MET A 269 -36.55 49.37 12.91
C MET A 269 -35.71 48.28 13.58
N GLN A 270 -36.01 47.91 14.82
CA GLN A 270 -35.31 46.84 15.54
C GLN A 270 -35.52 45.46 14.88
N GLU A 271 -36.74 45.18 14.40
CA GLU A 271 -37.01 43.94 13.65
C GLU A 271 -36.29 43.93 12.29
N PHE A 272 -36.22 45.06 11.58
CA PHE A 272 -35.44 45.15 10.33
C PHE A 272 -33.94 45.02 10.56
N GLU A 273 -33.41 45.57 11.66
CA GLU A 273 -32.01 45.38 12.07
C GLU A 273 -31.73 43.90 12.35
N THR A 274 -32.59 43.25 13.14
CA THR A 274 -32.50 41.80 13.39
C THR A 274 -32.57 40.98 12.10
N ALA A 275 -33.44 41.36 11.14
CA ALA A 275 -33.47 40.70 9.84
C ALA A 275 -32.11 40.81 9.12
N LEU A 276 -31.49 41.99 9.13
CA LEU A 276 -30.20 42.23 8.49
C LEU A 276 -29.03 41.45 9.13
N GLU A 277 -29.15 41.00 10.38
CA GLU A 277 -28.17 40.07 10.99
C GLU A 277 -28.15 38.71 10.27
N PHE A 278 -29.29 38.26 9.71
CA PHE A 278 -29.39 37.02 8.95
C PHE A 278 -29.13 37.20 7.45
N LYS A 279 -29.28 38.42 6.94
CA LYS A 279 -29.01 38.78 5.54
C LYS A 279 -28.57 40.24 5.42
N GLU A 280 -27.27 40.48 5.54
CA GLU A 280 -26.69 41.82 5.57
C GLU A 280 -26.97 42.62 4.28
N ASP A 281 -27.07 41.96 3.13
CA ASP A 281 -27.37 42.57 1.83
C ASP A 281 -28.88 42.71 1.54
N GLY A 282 -29.73 42.53 2.55
CA GLY A 282 -31.18 42.65 2.46
C GLY A 282 -31.65 44.07 2.10
N VAL A 283 -31.69 44.38 0.79
CA VAL A 283 -32.07 45.70 0.25
C VAL A 283 -33.40 46.19 0.83
N GLU A 284 -34.41 45.32 0.85
CA GLU A 284 -35.74 45.69 1.31
C GLU A 284 -35.78 46.06 2.79
N ALA A 285 -35.11 45.29 3.67
CA ALA A 285 -35.05 45.61 5.09
C ALA A 285 -34.35 46.97 5.33
N LYS A 286 -33.27 47.26 4.58
CA LYS A 286 -32.59 48.57 4.63
C LYS A 286 -33.49 49.71 4.20
N GLU A 287 -34.21 49.55 3.10
CA GLU A 287 -35.14 50.57 2.60
C GLU A 287 -36.27 50.84 3.60
N LEU A 288 -36.86 49.79 4.17
CA LEU A 288 -37.91 49.92 5.18
C LEU A 288 -37.41 50.51 6.49
N GLN A 289 -36.16 50.23 6.89
CA GLN A 289 -35.54 50.84 8.07
C GLN A 289 -35.37 52.35 7.88
N VAL A 290 -34.86 52.79 6.72
CA VAL A 290 -34.76 54.23 6.36
C VAL A 290 -36.14 54.88 6.34
N GLN A 291 -37.14 54.20 5.79
CA GLN A 291 -38.50 54.70 5.78
C GLN A 291 -39.07 54.87 7.20
N CYS A 292 -38.82 53.91 8.10
CA CYS A 292 -39.24 54.01 9.50
C CYS A 292 -38.53 55.15 10.24
N GLU A 293 -37.25 55.40 9.96
CA GLU A 293 -36.51 56.53 10.52
C GLU A 293 -37.16 57.87 10.11
N GLN A 294 -37.49 58.02 8.83
CA GLN A 294 -38.18 59.20 8.31
C GLN A 294 -39.56 59.39 8.97
N LEU A 295 -40.35 58.32 9.07
CA LEU A 295 -41.67 58.34 9.71
C LEU A 295 -41.59 58.66 11.21
N THR A 296 -40.55 58.17 11.90
CA THR A 296 -40.30 58.50 13.32
C THR A 296 -40.03 59.98 13.49
N GLY A 297 -39.17 60.56 12.64
CA GLY A 297 -38.89 62.00 12.65
C GLY A 297 -40.13 62.84 12.34
N GLN A 298 -40.95 62.40 11.38
CA GLN A 298 -42.21 63.04 11.02
C GLN A 298 -43.22 63.01 12.17
N LYS A 299 -43.40 61.85 12.83
CA LYS A 299 -44.24 61.66 14.02
C LYS A 299 -43.80 62.58 15.16
N SER A 300 -42.51 62.56 15.52
CA SER A 300 -41.98 63.37 16.62
C SER A 300 -42.18 64.87 16.37
N ARG A 301 -41.91 65.33 15.14
CA ARG A 301 -42.13 66.74 14.76
C ARG A 301 -43.60 67.12 14.79
N PHE A 302 -44.48 66.22 14.34
CA PHE A 302 -45.92 66.42 14.42
C PHE A 302 -46.39 66.56 15.87
N GLU A 303 -46.03 65.61 16.74
CA GLU A 303 -46.37 65.63 18.16
C GLU A 303 -45.90 66.92 18.83
N GLN A 304 -44.66 67.36 18.55
CA GLN A 304 -44.12 68.61 19.06
C GLN A 304 -44.95 69.83 18.61
N LEU A 305 -45.37 69.89 17.35
CA LEU A 305 -46.20 70.98 16.83
C LEU A 305 -47.61 70.97 17.43
N ILE A 306 -48.20 69.79 17.61
CA ILE A 306 -49.48 69.65 18.33
C ILE A 306 -49.34 70.14 19.77
N THR A 307 -48.31 69.71 20.51
CA THR A 307 -48.07 70.18 21.89
C THR A 307 -47.85 71.70 21.95
N GLN A 308 -47.08 72.28 21.03
CA GLN A 308 -46.91 73.74 20.95
C GLN A 308 -48.25 74.45 20.68
N GLY A 309 -49.06 73.91 19.75
CA GLY A 309 -50.39 74.42 19.46
C GLY A 309 -51.32 74.35 20.67
N ASP A 310 -51.32 73.22 21.39
CA ASP A 310 -52.13 73.00 22.60
C ASP A 310 -51.71 73.94 23.74
N ASN A 311 -50.41 74.20 23.88
CA ASN A 311 -49.88 75.16 24.85
C ASN A 311 -50.33 76.60 24.52
N PHE A 312 -50.27 77.03 23.26
CA PHE A 312 -50.80 78.35 22.87
C PHE A 312 -52.32 78.42 23.03
N TYR A 313 -53.03 77.35 22.68
CA TYR A 313 -54.48 77.28 22.79
C TYR A 313 -54.95 77.44 24.25
N SER A 314 -54.23 76.86 25.20
CA SER A 314 -54.55 76.95 26.63
C SER A 314 -54.19 78.30 27.28
N GLN A 315 -53.33 79.12 26.65
CA GLN A 315 -52.96 80.46 27.15
C GLN A 315 -54.06 81.52 26.97
N GLY A 316 -55.11 81.22 26.20
CA GLY A 316 -56.30 82.06 26.07
C GLY A 316 -56.41 82.82 24.73
N ASP A 317 -57.45 83.66 24.63
CA ASP A 317 -57.93 84.24 23.37
C ASP A 317 -56.85 84.98 22.56
N GLU A 318 -55.88 85.63 23.23
CA GLU A 318 -54.79 86.40 22.59
C GLU A 318 -53.77 85.51 21.83
N PHE A 319 -53.71 84.21 22.13
CA PHE A 319 -52.71 83.27 21.58
C PHE A 319 -53.29 82.27 20.57
N LEU A 320 -54.60 82.32 20.30
CA LEU A 320 -55.27 81.38 19.40
C LEU A 320 -54.72 81.42 17.96
N MET A 321 -54.21 82.57 17.50
CA MET A 321 -53.55 82.67 16.18
C MET A 321 -52.21 81.90 16.15
N ASN A 322 -51.44 81.90 17.24
CA ASN A 322 -50.22 81.10 17.35
C ASN A 322 -50.56 79.60 17.37
N ALA A 323 -51.64 79.21 18.06
CA ALA A 323 -52.12 77.84 18.03
C ALA A 323 -52.54 77.38 16.63
N LEU A 324 -53.28 78.23 15.89
CA LEU A 324 -53.68 77.97 14.50
C LEU A 324 -52.47 77.72 13.60
N GLU A 325 -51.44 78.57 13.68
CA GLU A 325 -50.21 78.42 12.90
C GLU A 325 -49.52 77.07 13.19
N LYS A 326 -49.42 76.69 14.46
CA LYS A 326 -48.79 75.42 14.86
C LYS A 326 -49.55 74.20 14.38
N TYR A 327 -50.89 74.21 14.46
CA TYR A 327 -51.70 73.13 13.90
C TYR A 327 -51.64 73.08 12.36
N GLN A 328 -51.51 74.22 11.67
CA GLN A 328 -51.31 74.25 10.22
C GLN A 328 -49.96 73.65 9.82
N GLN A 329 -48.90 73.97 10.58
CA GLN A 329 -47.59 73.35 10.42
C GLN A 329 -47.64 71.84 10.72
N ALA A 330 -48.39 71.40 11.73
CA ALA A 330 -48.59 69.99 12.00
C ALA A 330 -49.33 69.30 10.83
N ARG A 331 -50.39 69.93 10.33
CA ARG A 331 -51.19 69.40 9.21
C ARG A 331 -50.39 69.27 7.90
N SER A 332 -49.44 70.17 7.65
CA SER A 332 -48.61 70.13 6.45
C SER A 332 -47.60 68.98 6.45
N LEU A 333 -47.31 68.40 7.64
CA LEU A 333 -46.53 67.16 7.74
C LEU A 333 -47.30 65.94 7.22
N GLN A 334 -48.60 66.06 6.94
CA GLN A 334 -49.46 64.96 6.47
C GLN A 334 -49.51 63.73 7.40
N TYR A 335 -49.10 63.90 8.65
CA TYR A 335 -49.16 62.89 9.70
C TYR A 335 -50.42 63.10 10.53
N ASP A 336 -51.11 62.01 10.91
CA ASP A 336 -52.39 62.02 11.64
C ASP A 336 -53.30 63.22 11.28
N ASN A 337 -53.67 63.27 10.00
CA ASN A 337 -54.45 64.38 9.45
C ASN A 337 -55.79 64.55 10.17
N VAL A 338 -56.35 63.46 10.72
CA VAL A 338 -57.60 63.48 11.48
C VAL A 338 -57.43 64.31 12.74
N LEU A 339 -56.38 64.06 13.53
CA LEU A 339 -56.11 64.85 14.73
C LEU A 339 -55.83 66.32 14.39
N ALA A 340 -54.99 66.59 13.40
CA ALA A 340 -54.65 67.95 13.00
C ALA A 340 -55.87 68.73 12.48
N ASP A 341 -56.71 68.12 11.63
CA ASP A 341 -57.93 68.75 11.11
C ASP A 341 -58.95 69.01 12.23
N SER A 342 -59.06 68.11 13.20
CA SER A 342 -59.88 68.30 14.41
C SER A 342 -59.42 69.51 15.24
N LYS A 343 -58.11 69.61 15.52
CA LYS A 343 -57.51 70.75 16.23
C LYS A 343 -57.70 72.06 15.48
N LEU A 344 -57.52 72.06 14.15
CA LEU A 344 -57.73 73.21 13.27
C LEU A 344 -59.18 73.69 13.28
N THR A 345 -60.14 72.77 13.22
CA THR A 345 -61.57 73.10 13.28
C THR A 345 -61.91 73.74 14.63
N THR A 346 -61.41 73.16 15.71
CA THR A 346 -61.63 73.65 17.08
C THR A 346 -61.07 75.06 17.28
N VAL A 347 -59.82 75.31 16.89
CA VAL A 347 -59.20 76.64 17.07
C VAL A 347 -59.86 77.71 16.19
N LYS A 348 -60.31 77.36 14.98
CA LYS A 348 -61.02 78.31 14.09
C LYS A 348 -62.34 78.77 14.70
N GLY A 349 -63.14 77.84 15.24
CA GLY A 349 -64.37 78.22 15.95
C GLY A 349 -64.12 79.09 17.17
N LYS A 350 -63.05 78.81 17.93
CA LYS A 350 -62.63 79.67 19.06
C LYS A 350 -62.17 81.05 18.62
N LEU A 351 -61.43 81.14 17.51
CA LEU A 351 -61.00 82.40 16.92
C LEU A 351 -62.18 83.27 16.49
N GLU A 352 -63.24 82.69 15.95
CA GLU A 352 -64.47 83.43 15.63
C GLU A 352 -65.10 84.05 16.88
N GLY A 353 -65.26 83.26 17.95
CA GLY A 353 -65.77 83.77 19.22
C GLY A 353 -64.86 84.82 19.86
N ALA A 354 -63.54 84.61 19.81
CA ALA A 354 -62.56 85.58 20.30
C ALA A 354 -62.58 86.88 19.51
N PHE A 355 -62.72 86.82 18.18
CA PHE A 355 -62.88 87.98 17.32
C PHE A 355 -64.09 88.83 17.73
N ASP A 356 -65.25 88.19 17.91
CA ASP A 356 -66.46 88.89 18.32
C ASP A 356 -66.31 89.54 19.70
N LYS A 357 -65.67 88.83 20.64
CA LYS A 357 -65.38 89.33 22.00
C LYS A 357 -64.42 90.52 21.98
N PHE A 358 -63.30 90.42 21.27
CA PHE A 358 -62.34 91.51 21.14
C PHE A 358 -62.96 92.74 20.46
N LYS A 359 -63.72 92.54 19.37
CA LYS A 359 -64.42 93.63 18.69
C LYS A 359 -65.41 94.33 19.63
N LYS A 360 -66.26 93.57 20.34
CA LYS A 360 -67.25 94.10 21.28
C LYS A 360 -66.59 94.86 22.44
N ASN A 361 -65.52 94.31 23.00
CA ASN A 361 -64.76 94.98 24.07
C ASN A 361 -64.10 96.27 23.55
N GLY A 362 -63.53 96.23 22.35
CA GLY A 362 -63.00 97.40 21.66
C GLY A 362 -64.04 98.52 21.52
N ASP A 363 -65.23 98.17 21.00
CA ASP A 363 -66.36 99.11 20.86
C ASP A 363 -66.78 99.70 22.23
N THR A 364 -66.82 98.86 23.26
CA THR A 364 -67.20 99.26 24.62
C THR A 364 -66.19 100.26 25.21
N PHE A 365 -64.89 99.94 25.18
CA PHE A 365 -63.84 100.83 25.67
C PHE A 365 -63.76 102.12 24.86
N PHE A 366 -63.98 102.06 23.54
CA PHE A 366 -63.96 103.24 22.67
C PHE A 366 -65.04 104.25 23.08
N ARG A 367 -66.28 103.78 23.31
CA ARG A 367 -67.40 104.62 23.76
C ARG A 367 -67.17 105.20 25.16
N ALA A 368 -66.48 104.46 26.02
CA ALA A 368 -66.12 104.91 27.37
C ALA A 368 -64.90 105.86 27.40
N GLY A 369 -64.29 106.19 26.25
CA GLY A 369 -63.10 107.03 26.16
C GLY A 369 -61.78 106.34 26.54
N GLY A 370 -61.80 105.03 26.81
CA GLY A 370 -60.63 104.21 27.14
C GLY A 370 -59.85 103.80 25.89
N TYR A 371 -59.32 104.76 25.13
CA TYR A 371 -58.77 104.52 23.78
C TYR A 371 -57.58 103.55 23.73
N ASN A 372 -56.75 103.48 24.78
CA ASN A 372 -55.66 102.50 24.88
C ASN A 372 -56.17 101.05 24.95
N TYR A 373 -57.19 100.79 25.78
CA TYR A 373 -57.81 99.46 25.88
C TYR A 373 -58.61 99.11 24.63
N ALA A 374 -59.28 100.10 24.03
CA ALA A 374 -59.98 99.93 22.76
C ALA A 374 -59.00 99.54 21.64
N LEU A 375 -57.87 100.26 21.53
CA LEU A 375 -56.81 99.98 20.57
C LEU A 375 -56.29 98.54 20.72
N LYS A 376 -55.89 98.12 21.93
CA LYS A 376 -55.41 96.75 22.18
C LYS A 376 -56.43 95.70 21.72
N ASN A 377 -57.71 95.87 22.06
CA ASN A 377 -58.76 94.92 21.68
C ASN A 377 -59.00 94.90 20.16
N TYR A 378 -59.07 96.05 19.50
CA TYR A 378 -59.22 96.08 18.04
C TYR A 378 -58.00 95.50 17.32
N GLU A 379 -56.78 95.72 17.83
CA GLU A 379 -55.57 95.11 17.27
C GLU A 379 -55.59 93.58 17.39
N GLN A 380 -56.08 93.03 18.51
CA GLN A 380 -56.29 91.58 18.63
C GLN A 380 -57.36 91.06 17.66
N ALA A 381 -58.50 91.74 17.52
CA ALA A 381 -59.52 91.36 16.54
C ALA A 381 -58.98 91.44 15.09
N LEU A 382 -58.18 92.46 14.78
CA LEU A 382 -57.60 92.65 13.45
C LEU A 382 -56.57 91.56 13.12
N ARG A 383 -55.82 91.04 14.11
CA ARG A 383 -54.92 89.89 13.89
C ARG A 383 -55.68 88.64 13.42
N ILE A 384 -56.94 88.46 13.84
CA ILE A 384 -57.79 87.34 13.43
C ILE A 384 -58.39 87.56 12.03
N LYS A 385 -58.85 88.79 11.73
CA LYS A 385 -59.34 89.17 10.40
C LYS A 385 -58.57 90.39 9.85
N PRO A 386 -57.38 90.19 9.25
CA PRO A 386 -56.48 91.28 8.84
C PRO A 386 -57.07 92.26 7.83
N ASN A 387 -58.09 91.84 7.07
CA ASN A 387 -58.72 92.61 6.01
C ASN A 387 -60.02 93.31 6.47
N ASP A 388 -60.31 93.34 7.77
CA ASP A 388 -61.48 94.03 8.29
C ASP A 388 -61.26 95.57 8.28
N ASN A 389 -61.89 96.24 7.31
CA ASN A 389 -61.80 97.69 7.12
C ASN A 389 -62.38 98.48 8.30
N PHE A 390 -63.40 97.93 8.97
CA PHE A 390 -64.00 98.58 10.13
C PHE A 390 -63.00 98.65 11.28
N LEU A 391 -62.32 97.53 11.58
CA LEU A 391 -61.29 97.48 12.62
C LEU A 391 -60.10 98.39 12.30
N ARG A 392 -59.63 98.41 11.04
CA ARG A 392 -58.55 99.32 10.61
C ARG A 392 -58.90 100.80 10.86
N THR A 393 -60.14 101.19 10.55
CA THR A 393 -60.63 102.56 10.77
C THR A 393 -60.67 102.88 12.27
N ARG A 394 -61.23 102.00 13.09
CA ARG A 394 -61.31 102.19 14.54
C ARG A 394 -59.94 102.29 15.21
N ILE A 395 -58.97 101.49 14.77
CA ILE A 395 -57.59 101.57 15.25
C ILE A 395 -56.97 102.94 14.94
N ALA A 396 -57.18 103.47 13.72
CA ALA A 396 -56.67 104.78 13.34
C ALA A 396 -57.30 105.92 14.17
N GLU A 397 -58.62 105.83 14.44
CA GLU A 397 -59.32 106.77 15.31
C GLU A 397 -58.80 106.73 16.75
N CYS A 398 -58.61 105.53 17.33
CA CYS A 398 -58.00 105.37 18.65
C CYS A 398 -56.62 106.04 18.72
N LYS A 399 -55.77 105.79 17.71
CA LYS A 399 -54.41 106.37 17.66
C LYS A 399 -54.47 107.90 17.64
N LYS A 400 -55.33 108.49 16.81
CA LYS A 400 -55.50 109.95 16.74
C LYS A 400 -55.92 110.56 18.09
N LYS A 401 -56.84 109.89 18.82
CA LYS A 401 -57.35 110.31 20.12
C LYS A 401 -56.36 110.14 21.29
N LEU A 402 -55.29 109.36 21.09
CA LEU A 402 -54.23 109.18 22.07
C LEU A 402 -53.06 110.17 21.86
N THR A 403 -52.94 110.73 20.65
CA THR A 403 -51.85 111.65 20.27
C THR A 403 -52.22 113.13 20.31
N GLY A 404 -53.50 113.47 20.42
CA GLY A 404 -54.02 114.83 20.52
C GLY A 404 -55.10 114.90 21.57
#